data_AF-I0V3T7-F1
#
_entry.id   AF-I0V3T7-F1
#
_cell.length_a   1.000
_cell.length_b   1.000
_cell.length_c   1.000
_cell.angle_alpha   90.00
_cell.angle_beta   90.00
_cell.angle_gamma   90.00
#
_symmetry.space_group_name_H-M   'P 1'
#
loop_
_entity.id
_entity.type
_entity.pdbx_description
1 polymer ?
#
loop_
_entity_poly.entity_id
_entity_poly.type
_entity_poly.pdbx_seq_one_letter_code
_entity_poly.pdbx_strand_id
1 'polypeptide(L)'
;MIARDRELLTRLGKVNASIGEVALALMAAQDGGELPADGLREVGEALRTLATDMIARADEVNNGMPVSLAASPTTTCALCHAEPGRAPRPAGRHRRRPVLRRLRRPLPRRPPS
;
A
#
# COMPACT_ATOMS: atom_id res chain seq x y z
N MET A 1 -14.92 -6.07 27.90
CA MET A 1 -14.14 -6.50 26.71
C MET A 1 -13.85 -7.99 26.86
N ILE A 2 -14.40 -8.81 25.96
CA ILE A 2 -14.24 -10.27 26.03
C ILE A 2 -12.84 -10.68 25.52
N ALA A 3 -12.41 -11.91 25.79
CA ALA A 3 -11.08 -12.40 25.41
C ALA A 3 -10.79 -12.25 23.89
N ARG A 4 -11.80 -12.52 23.05
CA ARG A 4 -11.70 -12.40 21.59
C ARG A 4 -11.47 -10.95 21.11
N ASP A 5 -12.08 -9.96 21.77
CA ASP A 5 -11.86 -8.55 21.42
C ASP A 5 -10.40 -8.14 21.70
N ARG A 6 -9.85 -8.60 22.84
CA ARG A 6 -8.43 -8.36 23.20
C ARG A 6 -7.48 -8.99 22.19
N GLU A 7 -7.79 -10.18 21.72
CA GLU A 7 -7.02 -10.88 20.70
C GLU A 7 -7.03 -10.11 19.37
N LEU A 8 -8.20 -9.65 18.91
CA LEU A 8 -8.32 -8.84 17.70
C LEU A 8 -7.53 -7.54 17.80
N LEU A 9 -7.63 -6.82 18.93
CA LEU A 9 -6.84 -5.60 19.15
C LEU A 9 -5.34 -5.88 19.23
N THR A 10 -4.93 -7.01 19.79
CA THR A 10 -3.52 -7.42 19.84
C THR A 10 -3.00 -7.70 18.43
N ARG A 11 -3.76 -8.41 17.59
CA ARG A 11 -3.41 -8.68 16.19
C ARG A 11 -3.33 -7.37 15.39
N LEU A 12 -4.29 -6.47 15.55
CA LEU A 12 -4.28 -5.14 14.95
C LEU A 12 -3.04 -4.34 15.37
N GLY A 13 -2.71 -4.33 16.66
CA GLY A 13 -1.53 -3.65 17.19
C GLY A 13 -0.22 -4.18 16.58
N LYS A 14 -0.09 -5.51 16.43
CA LYS A 14 1.07 -6.13 15.77
C LYS A 14 1.19 -5.70 14.30
N VAL A 15 0.09 -5.76 13.55
CA VAL A 15 0.08 -5.31 12.15
C VAL A 15 0.47 -3.84 12.07
N ASN A 16 -0.15 -2.97 12.87
CA ASN A 16 0.16 -1.53 12.89
C ASN A 16 1.63 -1.23 13.24
N ALA A 17 2.23 -1.99 14.15
CA ALA A 17 3.65 -1.83 14.50
C ALA A 17 4.58 -2.23 13.34
N SER A 18 4.21 -3.26 12.57
CA SER A 18 5.04 -3.81 11.48
C SER A 18 4.82 -3.17 10.10
N ILE A 19 3.71 -2.46 9.88
CA ILE A 19 3.28 -2.06 8.53
C ILE A 19 4.27 -1.10 7.85
N GLY A 20 4.95 -0.26 8.62
CA GLY A 20 5.97 0.66 8.11
C GLY A 20 7.19 -0.09 7.56
N GLU A 21 7.66 -1.12 8.28
CA GLU A 21 8.78 -1.97 7.84
C GLU A 21 8.42 -2.74 6.57
N VAL A 22 7.19 -3.28 6.49
CA VAL A 22 6.68 -3.95 5.29
C VAL A 22 6.65 -2.99 4.09
N ALA A 23 6.18 -1.75 4.28
CA ALA A 23 6.19 -0.75 3.21
C ALA A 23 7.61 -0.43 2.72
N LEU A 24 8.56 -0.30 3.65
CA LEU A 24 9.98 -0.10 3.31
C LEU A 24 10.56 -1.30 2.54
N ALA A 25 10.24 -2.52 2.96
CA ALA A 25 10.69 -3.74 2.28
C ALA A 25 10.13 -3.83 0.85
N LEU A 26 8.84 -3.52 0.64
CA LEU A 26 8.22 -3.46 -0.68
C LEU A 26 8.86 -2.40 -1.58
N MET A 27 9.21 -1.23 -1.03
CA MET A 27 9.92 -0.19 -1.78
C MET A 27 11.35 -0.61 -2.13
N ALA A 28 12.05 -1.29 -1.23
CA ALA A 28 13.41 -1.78 -1.48
C ALA A 28 13.44 -2.91 -2.53
N ALA A 29 12.36 -3.69 -2.64
CA ALA A 29 12.21 -4.77 -3.61
C ALA A 29 11.63 -4.32 -4.97
N GLN A 30 11.57 -3.01 -5.25
CA GLN A 30 11.13 -2.50 -6.55
C GLN A 30 12.07 -2.93 -7.68
N ASP A 31 11.50 -3.26 -8.82
CA ASP A 31 12.24 -3.49 -10.07
C ASP A 31 11.67 -2.58 -11.17
N GLY A 32 12.54 -1.81 -11.82
CA GLY A 32 12.13 -0.84 -12.83
C GLY A 32 11.19 0.27 -12.34
N GLY A 33 11.08 0.48 -11.02
CA GLY A 33 10.11 1.40 -10.40
C GLY A 33 8.73 0.77 -10.17
N GLU A 34 8.56 -0.52 -10.45
CA GLU A 34 7.34 -1.28 -10.18
C GLU A 34 7.48 -2.03 -8.84
N LEU A 35 6.39 -2.12 -8.08
CA LEU A 35 6.34 -2.87 -6.83
C LEU A 35 6.19 -4.38 -7.10
N PRO A 36 6.75 -5.26 -6.25
CA PRO A 36 6.65 -6.70 -6.45
C PRO A 36 5.21 -7.18 -6.27
N ALA A 37 4.62 -7.73 -7.35
CA ALA A 37 3.21 -8.14 -7.37
C ALA A 37 2.87 -9.23 -6.34
N ASP A 38 3.77 -10.19 -6.14
CA ASP A 38 3.57 -11.26 -5.15
C ASP A 38 3.61 -10.72 -3.72
N GLY A 39 4.56 -9.83 -3.41
CA GLY A 39 4.64 -9.17 -2.11
C GLY A 39 3.41 -8.31 -1.81
N LEU A 40 2.91 -7.56 -2.80
CA LEU A 40 1.65 -6.81 -2.65
C LEU A 40 0.45 -7.72 -2.39
N ARG A 41 0.38 -8.87 -3.07
CA ARG A 41 -0.71 -9.83 -2.90
C ARG A 41 -0.66 -10.47 -1.53
N GLU A 42 0.50 -10.93 -1.08
CA GLU A 42 0.68 -11.52 0.25
C GLU A 42 0.27 -10.54 1.37
N VAL A 43 0.78 -9.31 1.33
CA VAL A 43 0.42 -8.27 2.31
C VAL A 43 -1.07 -7.94 2.26
N GLY A 44 -1.63 -7.81 1.06
CA GLY A 44 -3.06 -7.55 0.87
C GLY A 44 -3.95 -8.65 1.44
N GLU A 45 -3.57 -9.92 1.29
CA GLU A 45 -4.31 -11.07 1.84
C GLU A 45 -4.25 -11.11 3.36
N ALA A 46 -3.10 -10.82 3.95
CA ALA A 46 -2.94 -10.73 5.40
C ALA A 46 -3.82 -9.60 6.00
N LEU A 47 -3.80 -8.42 5.37
CA LEU A 47 -4.64 -7.29 5.79
C LEU A 47 -6.13 -7.57 5.61
N ARG A 48 -6.52 -8.20 4.49
CA ARG A 48 -7.91 -8.59 4.22
C ARG A 48 -8.43 -9.53 5.30
N THR A 49 -7.63 -10.52 5.70
CA THR A 49 -8.02 -11.48 6.73
C THR A 49 -8.32 -10.79 8.06
N LEU A 50 -7.44 -9.89 8.51
CA LEU A 50 -7.67 -9.12 9.74
C LEU A 50 -8.92 -8.22 9.61
N ALA A 51 -9.10 -7.55 8.47
CA ALA A 51 -10.26 -6.69 8.24
C ALA A 51 -11.58 -7.49 8.27
N THR A 52 -11.62 -8.67 7.63
CA THR A 52 -12.77 -9.57 7.68
C THR A 52 -13.10 -10.01 9.09
N ASP A 53 -12.09 -10.37 9.91
CA ASP A 53 -12.30 -10.77 11.30
C ASP A 53 -12.89 -9.62 12.14
N MET A 54 -12.45 -8.38 11.92
CA MET A 54 -12.97 -7.19 12.61
C MET A 54 -14.42 -6.89 12.21
N ILE A 55 -14.76 -6.99 10.93
CA ILE A 55 -16.13 -6.78 10.42
C ILE A 55 -17.05 -7.87 10.98
N ALA A 56 -16.66 -9.15 10.88
CA ALA A 56 -17.46 -10.24 11.41
C ALA A 56 -17.71 -10.07 12.92
N ARG A 57 -16.70 -9.60 13.67
CA ARG A 57 -16.89 -9.30 15.10
C ARG A 57 -17.85 -8.13 15.33
N ALA A 58 -17.78 -7.08 14.51
CA ALA A 58 -18.72 -5.97 14.59
C ALA A 58 -20.15 -6.44 14.31
N ASP A 59 -20.34 -7.30 13.31
CA ASP A 59 -21.64 -7.91 12.99
C ASP A 59 -22.16 -8.76 14.15
N GLU A 60 -21.33 -9.56 14.80
CA GLU A 60 -21.72 -10.31 16.02
C GLU A 60 -22.18 -9.41 17.17
N VAL A 61 -21.44 -8.30 17.41
CA VAL A 61 -21.79 -7.32 18.45
C VAL A 61 -23.10 -6.62 18.10
N ASN A 62 -23.27 -6.28 16.82
CA ASN A 62 -24.46 -5.61 16.31
C ASN A 62 -25.67 -6.54 16.25
N ASN A 63 -25.51 -7.84 15.97
CA ASN A 63 -26.63 -8.80 15.88
C ASN A 63 -27.37 -9.04 17.22
N GLY A 64 -26.95 -8.41 18.33
CA GLY A 64 -27.71 -8.32 19.58
C GLY A 64 -28.61 -7.07 19.71
N MET A 65 -28.59 -6.15 18.73
CA MET A 65 -29.36 -4.90 18.68
C MET A 65 -29.79 -4.59 17.24
N PRO A 66 -30.98 -4.03 16.97
CA PRO A 66 -31.33 -3.63 15.60
C PRO A 66 -30.52 -2.39 15.21
N VAL A 67 -29.38 -2.57 14.54
CA VAL A 67 -28.62 -1.47 13.98
C VAL A 67 -29.10 -1.25 12.55
N SER A 68 -29.69 -0.07 12.31
CA SER A 68 -30.12 0.35 10.98
C SER A 68 -28.92 0.34 10.03
N LEU A 69 -28.98 -0.51 9.01
CA LEU A 69 -28.05 -0.56 7.88
C LEU A 69 -28.18 0.73 7.04
N ALA A 70 -27.72 1.84 7.59
CA ALA A 70 -27.18 2.93 6.80
C ALA A 70 -25.66 2.91 7.00
N ALA A 71 -25.03 1.80 6.60
CA ALA A 71 -23.59 1.74 6.42
C ALA A 71 -23.25 2.68 5.25
N SER A 72 -23.11 3.97 5.55
CA SER A 72 -22.41 4.87 4.65
C SER A 72 -21.03 4.28 4.41
N PRO A 73 -20.60 4.12 3.15
CA PRO A 73 -19.21 3.80 2.86
C PRO A 73 -18.40 5.05 3.17
N THR A 74 -18.18 5.34 4.45
CA THR A 74 -17.22 6.35 4.85
C THR A 74 -15.86 5.84 4.43
N THR A 75 -15.32 6.46 3.38
CA THR A 75 -13.94 6.33 2.90
C THR A 75 -12.93 6.82 3.95
N THR A 76 -13.26 6.85 5.23
CA THR A 76 -12.40 7.28 6.32
C THR A 76 -12.70 6.46 7.56
N CYS A 77 -11.65 6.03 8.24
CA CYS A 77 -11.83 5.43 9.57
C CYS A 77 -12.29 6.52 10.55
N ALA A 78 -13.43 6.35 11.21
CA ALA A 78 -13.96 7.33 12.16
C ALA A 78 -13.05 7.55 13.39
N LEU A 79 -12.15 6.61 13.70
CA LEU A 79 -11.26 6.67 14.87
C LEU A 79 -9.95 7.40 14.59
N CYS A 80 -9.36 7.21 13.41
CA CYS A 80 -8.07 7.81 13.06
C CYS A 80 -8.15 8.80 11.91
N HIS A 81 -9.34 9.01 11.32
CA HIS A 81 -9.62 9.89 10.19
C HIS A 81 -8.75 9.64 8.94
N ALA A 82 -8.06 8.50 8.87
CA ALA A 82 -7.23 8.15 7.73
C ALA A 82 -8.11 7.86 6.50
N GLU A 83 -7.83 8.57 5.41
CA GLU A 83 -8.36 8.25 4.07
C GLU A 83 -7.57 7.06 3.49
N PRO A 84 -8.22 6.01 2.96
CA PRO A 84 -7.58 5.10 2.02
C PRO A 84 -7.10 5.95 0.84
N GLY A 85 -5.79 6.10 0.72
CA GLY A 85 -5.20 6.87 -0.37
C GLY A 85 -5.80 6.43 -1.70
N ARG A 86 -6.29 7.40 -2.49
CA ARG A 86 -6.80 7.11 -3.84
C ARG A 86 -5.76 6.30 -4.60
N ALA A 87 -6.20 5.22 -5.24
CA ALA A 87 -5.37 4.47 -6.16
C ALA A 87 -4.72 5.45 -7.16
N PRO A 88 -3.38 5.40 -7.35
CA PRO A 88 -2.76 6.18 -8.40
C PRO A 88 -3.39 5.79 -9.74
N ARG A 89 -3.75 6.80 -10.54
CA ARG A 89 -4.21 6.57 -11.92
C ARG A 89 -3.15 5.74 -12.64
N PRO A 90 -3.52 4.76 -13.49
CA PRO A 90 -2.54 3.97 -14.22
C PRO A 90 -1.57 4.91 -14.92
N ALA A 91 -0.28 4.78 -14.60
CA ALA A 91 0.76 5.58 -15.22
C ALA A 91 0.68 5.35 -16.73
N GLY A 92 0.18 6.35 -17.45
CA GLY A 92 0.09 6.30 -18.90
C GLY A 92 1.48 5.99 -19.45
N ARG A 93 1.58 4.95 -20.29
CA ARG A 93 2.82 4.49 -20.95
C ARG A 93 3.72 5.67 -21.27
N HIS A 94 4.78 5.86 -20.50
CA HIS A 94 5.81 6.83 -20.81
C HIS A 94 6.41 6.43 -22.17
N ARG A 95 6.04 7.14 -23.23
CA ARG A 95 6.74 7.04 -24.51
C ARG A 95 8.20 7.39 -24.23
N ARG A 96 9.08 6.40 -24.37
CA ARG A 96 10.54 6.57 -24.32
C ARG A 96 10.91 7.74 -25.23
N ARG A 97 11.37 8.85 -24.65
CA ARG A 97 12.08 9.88 -25.40
C ARG A 97 13.44 9.28 -25.77
N PRO A 98 13.83 9.22 -27.06
CA PRO A 98 15.19 8.85 -27.40
C PRO A 98 16.10 9.94 -26.86
N VAL A 99 16.96 9.59 -25.89
CA VAL A 99 18.04 10.46 -25.43
C VAL A 99 18.93 10.69 -26.64
N LEU A 100 18.86 11.90 -27.21
CA LEU A 100 19.78 12.36 -28.23
C LEU A 100 21.20 12.25 -27.69
N ARG A 101 21.93 11.28 -28.23
CA ARG A 101 23.37 11.08 -28.16
C ARG A 101 24.07 12.37 -28.63
N ARG A 102 24.26 13.33 -27.71
CA ARG A 102 25.12 14.49 -27.91
C ARG A 102 26.44 14.27 -27.18
N LEU A 103 27.51 14.66 -27.87
CA LEU A 103 28.90 14.81 -27.43
C LEU A 103 29.83 13.62 -27.68
N ARG A 104 30.17 13.41 -28.96
CA ARG A 104 31.57 13.19 -29.34
C ARG A 104 32.06 14.44 -30.07
N ARG A 105 32.70 15.35 -29.33
CA ARG A 105 33.52 16.42 -29.92
C ARG A 105 34.79 15.76 -30.51
N PRO A 106 35.27 16.15 -31.70
CA PRO A 106 36.58 15.72 -32.18
C PRO A 106 37.68 16.43 -31.38
N LEU A 107 38.74 15.71 -31.01
CA LEU A 107 39.96 16.27 -30.42
C LEU A 107 40.72 17.11 -31.47
N PRO A 108 41.34 18.25 -31.09
CA PRO A 108 42.18 19.02 -32.00
C PRO A 108 43.50 18.27 -32.29
N ARG A 109 43.90 18.26 -33.57
CA ARG A 109 45.19 17.69 -34.03
C ARG A 109 46.33 18.62 -33.63
N ARG A 110 47.41 18.06 -33.05
CA ARG A 110 48.69 18.77 -32.84
C ARG A 110 49.40 18.98 -34.19
N PRO A 111 50.09 20.13 -34.39
CA PRO A 111 50.95 20.32 -35.57
C PRO A 111 52.30 19.57 -35.41
N PRO A 112 52.95 19.18 -36.51
CA PRO A 112 54.26 18.54 -36.49
C PRO A 112 55.39 19.54 -36.20
N SER A 113 56.48 19.03 -35.64
CA SER A 113 57.73 19.73 -35.36
C SER A 113 58.58 19.92 -36.61
#